data_AF-A0A0B8Q634-F1
#
_entry.id   AF-A0A0B8Q634-F1
#
_cell.length_a   1.000
_cell.length_b   1.000
_cell.length_c   1.000
_cell.angle_alpha   90.00
_cell.angle_beta   90.00
_cell.angle_gamma   90.00
#
_symmetry.space_group_name_H-M   'P 1'
#
loop_
_entity.id
_entity.type
_entity.pdbx_description
1 polymer ?
#
loop_
_entity_poly.entity_id
_entity_poly.type
_entity_poly.pdbx_seq_one_letter_code
_entity_poly.pdbx_strand_id
1 'polypeptide(L)' 'MALFVLGLWKNVTYLAILVLHAGSTLSSFGKYLDPFNNLLFFTAWPMLAACFVLYLLKDYDTLVLGKSRKPAMA' A
#
# COMPACT_ATOMS: atom_id res chain seq x y z
N MET A 1 -6.31 10.39 0.85
CA MET A 1 -5.60 10.31 -0.44
C MET A 1 -4.64 11.48 -0.65
N ALA A 2 -5.04 12.75 -0.48
CA ALA A 2 -4.13 13.89 -0.64
C ALA A 2 -2.86 13.80 0.24
N LEU A 3 -2.98 13.44 1.52
CA LEU A 3 -1.82 13.28 2.42
C LEU A 3 -0.84 12.18 2.00
N PHE A 4 -1.35 11.10 1.39
CA PHE A 4 -0.54 10.02 0.83
C PHE A 4 0.23 10.49 -0.41
N VAL A 5 -0.46 11.15 -1.34
CA VAL A 5 0.15 11.69 -2.57
C VAL A 5 1.24 12.73 -2.25
N LEU A 6 1.01 13.54 -1.23
CA LEU A 6 1.99 14.53 -0.77
C LEU A 6 3.14 13.90 0.05
N GLY A 7 3.06 12.60 0.39
CA GLY A 7 4.12 11.91 1.13
C GLY A 7 4.27 12.33 2.60
N LEU A 8 3.23 12.93 3.20
CA LEU A 8 3.24 13.30 4.61
C LEU A 8 2.86 12.12 5.50
N TRP A 9 3.40 12.11 6.73
CA TRP A 9 3.12 11.10 7.76
C TRP A 9 3.14 9.66 7.23
N LYS A 10 4.19 9.30 6.49
CA LYS A 10 4.38 8.00 5.81
C LYS A 10 4.00 6.79 6.68
N ASN A 11 4.34 6.81 7.96
CA ASN A 11 3.98 5.75 8.92
C ASN A 11 2.47 5.52 8.99
N VAL A 12 1.69 6.59 9.06
CA VAL A 12 0.24 6.56 9.22
C VAL A 12 -0.42 6.36 7.85
N THR A 13 0.00 7.11 6.85
CA THR A 13 -0.64 7.07 5.52
C THR A 13 -0.41 5.74 4.81
N TYR A 14 0.77 5.13 4.93
CA TYR A 14 1.07 3.87 4.24
C TYR A 14 0.45 2.69 4.99
N LEU A 15 0.47 2.71 6.33
CA LEU A 15 -0.24 1.72 7.14
C LEU A 15 -1.75 1.78 6.90
N ALA A 16 -2.33 2.99 6.83
CA ALA A 16 -3.75 3.15 6.55
C ALA A 16 -4.13 2.53 5.20
N ILE A 17 -3.34 2.78 4.14
CA ILE A 17 -3.59 2.19 2.81
C ILE A 17 -3.42 0.67 2.84
N LEU A 18 -2.39 0.17 3.51
CA LEU A 18 -2.18 -1.27 3.67
C LEU A 18 -3.38 -1.95 4.36
N VAL A 19 -3.88 -1.38 5.47
CA VAL A 19 -5.02 -1.94 6.22
C VAL A 19 -6.31 -1.84 5.41
N LEU A 20 -6.57 -0.69 4.79
CA LEU A 20 -7.77 -0.49 3.96
C LEU A 20 -7.79 -1.46 2.77
N HIS A 21 -6.65 -1.64 2.11
CA HIS A 21 -6.53 -2.53 0.95
C HIS A 21 -6.53 -4.01 1.36
N ALA A 22 -5.91 -4.36 2.48
CA ALA A 22 -5.99 -5.71 3.05
C ALA A 22 -7.44 -6.07 3.41
N GLY A 23 -8.14 -5.15 4.09
CA GLY A 23 -9.54 -5.32 4.47
C GLY A 23 -10.45 -5.54 3.28
N SER A 24 -10.31 -4.74 2.21
CA SER A 24 -11.11 -4.92 0.99
C SER A 24 -10.77 -6.19 0.20
N THR A 25 -9.48 -6.57 0.17
CA THR A 25 -8.99 -7.80 -0.47
C THR A 25 -9.56 -9.04 0.22
N LEU A 26 -9.50 -9.07 1.55
CA LEU A 26 -10.01 -10.18 2.37
C LEU A 26 -11.54 -10.20 2.44
N SER A 27 -12.20 -9.04 2.48
CA SER A 27 -13.66 -8.95 2.40
C SER A 27 -14.21 -9.56 1.11
N SER A 28 -13.43 -9.53 0.03
CA SER A 28 -13.82 -10.06 -1.27
C SER A 28 -13.47 -11.54 -1.44
N PHE A 29 -12.99 -12.25 -0.40
CA PHE A 29 -12.47 -13.63 -0.52
C PHE A 29 -13.49 -14.63 -1.10
N GLY A 30 -14.79 -14.43 -0.87
CA GLY A 30 -15.84 -15.24 -1.48
C GLY A 30 -15.92 -15.12 -3.01
N LYS A 31 -15.51 -13.98 -3.60
CA LYS A 31 -15.55 -13.75 -5.06
C LYS A 31 -14.50 -14.55 -5.83
N TYR A 32 -13.43 -15.01 -5.17
CA TYR A 32 -12.36 -15.79 -5.81
C TYR A 32 -12.78 -17.23 -6.12
N LEU A 33 -13.83 -17.73 -5.45
CA LEU A 33 -14.38 -19.08 -5.65
C LEU A 33 -15.23 -19.19 -6.93
N ASP A 34 -15.49 -18.07 -7.60
CA ASP A 34 -16.05 -18.04 -8.95
C ASP A 34 -14.94 -17.64 -9.96
N PRO A 35 -14.19 -18.64 -10.47
CA PRO A 35 -12.93 -18.41 -11.17
C PRO A 35 -13.08 -17.69 -12.51
N PHE A 36 -14.27 -17.64 -13.13
CA PHE A 36 -14.44 -17.06 -14.47
C PHE A 36 -15.19 -15.72 -14.46
N ASN A 37 -16.00 -15.42 -13.44
CA ASN A 37 -16.73 -14.14 -13.38
C ASN A 37 -15.97 -13.02 -12.66
N ASN A 38 -14.92 -13.32 -11.89
CA ASN A 38 -14.31 -12.38 -10.93
C ASN A 38 -12.79 -12.34 -10.99
N LEU A 39 -12.18 -12.64 -12.15
CA LEU A 39 -10.71 -12.66 -12.34
C LEU A 39 -10.00 -11.37 -11.91
N LEU A 40 -10.66 -10.21 -12.05
CA LEU A 40 -10.10 -8.91 -11.65
C LEU A 40 -9.79 -8.84 -10.14
N PHE A 41 -10.51 -9.59 -9.29
CA PHE A 41 -10.22 -9.61 -7.85
C PHE A 41 -8.86 -10.24 -7.53
N PHE A 42 -8.33 -11.12 -8.38
CA PHE A 42 -6.96 -11.63 -8.22
C PHE A 42 -5.90 -10.53 -8.33
N THR A 43 -6.18 -9.44 -9.04
CA THR A 43 -5.26 -8.29 -9.13
C THR A 43 -5.14 -7.51 -7.81
N ALA A 44 -6.07 -7.72 -6.88
CA ALA A 44 -6.00 -7.12 -5.55
C ALA A 44 -4.77 -7.61 -4.77
N TRP A 45 -4.28 -8.84 -5.01
CA TRP A 45 -3.11 -9.42 -4.35
C TRP A 45 -1.79 -8.76 -4.76
N PRO A 46 -1.46 -8.57 -6.06
CA PRO A 46 -0.34 -7.74 -6.48
C PRO A 46 -0.39 -6.32 -5.88
N MET A 47 -1.56 -5.68 -5.84
CA MET A 47 -1.70 -4.36 -5.26
C MET A 47 -1.49 -4.37 -3.74
N LEU A 48 -1.97 -5.40 -3.04
CA LEU A 48 -1.72 -5.59 -1.61
C LEU A 48 -0.22 -5.76 -1.32
N ALA A 49 0.48 -6.54 -2.15
CA ALA A 49 1.93 -6.69 -2.06
C ALA A 49 2.66 -5.35 -2.27
N ALA A 50 2.22 -4.54 -3.23
CA ALA A 50 2.77 -3.20 -3.44
C ALA A 50 2.56 -2.28 -2.21
N CYS A 51 1.35 -2.26 -1.64
CA CYS A 51 1.05 -1.52 -0.41
C CYS A 51 1.93 -1.99 0.77
N PHE A 52 2.19 -3.29 0.87
CA PHE A 52 3.04 -3.87 1.91
C PHE A 52 4.51 -3.45 1.73
N VAL A 53 5.02 -3.48 0.50
CA VAL A 53 6.37 -3.00 0.17
C VAL A 53 6.51 -1.51 0.48
N LEU A 54 5.50 -0.68 0.15
CA LEU A 54 5.51 0.74 0.51
C LEU A 54 5.66 0.95 2.02
N TYR A 55 4.92 0.19 2.83
CA TYR A 55 5.02 0.30 4.29
C TYR A 55 6.38 -0.17 4.82
N LEU A 56 6.92 -1.28 4.31
CA LEU A 56 8.24 -1.80 4.70
C LEU A 56 9.38 -0.88 4.31
N LEU A 57 9.38 -0.36 3.08
CA LEU A 57 10.44 0.48 2.52
C LEU A 57 10.14 1.97 2.65
N LYS A 58 9.22 2.39 3.52
CA LYS A 58 8.85 3.82 3.66
C LYS A 58 10.03 4.75 3.97
N ASP A 59 11.06 4.21 4.62
CA ASP A 59 12.28 4.96 4.95
C ASP A 59 13.13 5.24 3.70
N TYR A 60 13.02 4.42 2.66
CA TYR A 60 13.64 4.63 1.35
C TYR A 60 12.84 5.58 0.44
N ASP A 61 11.62 5.95 0.83
CA ASP A 61 10.81 6.87 0.05
C ASP A 61 11.31 8.32 0.20
N THR A 62 11.89 8.83 -0.89
CA THR A 62 12.52 10.15 -0.97
C THR A 62 11.67 11.21 -1.68
N LEU A 63 10.55 10.82 -2.30
CA LEU A 63 9.71 11.71 -3.11
C LEU A 63 8.51 12.21 -2.30
N VAL A 64 8.76 13.08 -1.32
CA VAL A 64 7.73 13.59 -0.40
C VAL A 64 7.77 15.12 -0.27
N LEU A 65 6.61 15.77 -0.15
CA LEU A 65 6.50 17.21 0.17
C LEU A 65 6.69 17.41 1.68
N GLY A 66 7.95 17.36 2.15
CA GLY A 66 8.34 17.53 3.55
C GLY A 66 9.80 17.18 3.87
N LYS A 67 10.28 17.52 5.09
CA LYS A 67 11.71 17.46 5.47
C LYS A 67 12.32 16.05 5.46
N SER A 68 13.16 15.86 4.42
CA SER A 68 14.53 15.31 4.30
C SER A 68 14.94 13.90 4.76
N ARG A 69 15.80 13.34 3.89
CA ARG A 69 16.64 12.13 3.96
C ARG A 69 17.20 11.85 5.36
N LYS A 70 17.09 10.60 5.81
CA LYS A 70 18.15 10.03 6.66
C LYS A 70 19.36 9.82 5.76
N PRO A 71 20.54 10.38 6.08
CA PRO A 71 21.75 10.07 5.34
C PRO A 71 22.01 8.56 5.48
N ALA A 72 22.47 7.95 4.39
CA ALA A 72 22.96 6.58 4.41
C ALA A 72 24.04 6.51 5.51
N MET A 73 23.85 5.60 6.46
CA MET A 73 24.89 5.19 7.37
C MET A 73 26.05 4.67 6.50
N ALA A 74 27.20 5.35 6.64
CA ALA A 74 28.47 5.00 6.02
C ALA A 74 29.00 3.65 6.54
#